data_AF-Q3A1B6-F1
#
_entry.id   AF-Q3A1B6-F1
#
_cell.length_a   1.000
_cell.length_b   1.000
_cell.length_c   1.000
_cell.angle_alpha   90.00
_cell.angle_beta   90.00
_cell.angle_gamma   90.00
#
_symmetry.space_group_name_H-M   'P 1'
#
loop_
_entity.id
_entity.type
_entity.pdbx_description
1 polymer ?
#
loop_
_entity_poly.entity_id
_entity_poly.type
_entity_poly.pdbx_seq_one_letter_code
_entity_poly.pdbx_strand_id
1 'polypeptide(L)'
;MTNSDLEHLNLLPINQVACLKLRMVEVSADPTLLAVFQLMKWGIDAGVPLTHRRTARELERLRRDSDAGKALAYLLENLPGGVAHLHKRLIRLKPRAAAQLLLEILDMRLKADPRNPYPGGDSAF
;
A
#
# COMPACT_ATOMS: atom_id res chain seq x y z
N MET A 1 -12.25 -12.44 -6.23
CA MET A 1 -11.62 -11.51 -7.18
C MET A 1 -11.02 -12.31 -8.32
N THR A 2 -11.26 -11.94 -9.57
CA THR A 2 -10.68 -12.68 -10.71
C THR A 2 -9.24 -12.21 -10.91
N ASN A 3 -8.39 -13.06 -11.51
CA ASN A 3 -6.99 -12.70 -11.79
C ASN A 3 -6.90 -11.41 -12.63
N SER A 4 -7.87 -11.20 -13.52
CA SER A 4 -7.96 -10.02 -14.40
C SER A 4 -8.24 -8.71 -13.66
N ASP A 5 -8.97 -8.73 -12.54
CA ASP A 5 -9.23 -7.51 -11.75
C ASP A 5 -7.95 -6.99 -11.09
N LEU A 6 -7.13 -7.91 -10.58
CA LEU A 6 -5.87 -7.57 -9.93
C LEU A 6 -4.80 -7.14 -10.94
N GLU A 7 -4.79 -7.73 -12.13
CA GLU A 7 -3.97 -7.27 -13.27
C GLU A 7 -4.31 -5.81 -13.63
N HIS A 8 -5.60 -5.47 -13.77
CA HIS A 8 -6.02 -4.10 -14.04
C HIS A 8 -5.60 -3.13 -12.93
N LEU A 9 -5.72 -3.51 -11.66
CA LEU A 9 -5.26 -2.69 -10.53
C LEU A 9 -3.74 -2.50 -10.55
N ASN A 10 -2.96 -3.51 -10.94
CA ASN A 10 -1.51 -3.41 -11.07
C ASN A 10 -1.07 -2.50 -12.24
N LEU A 11 -1.94 -2.25 -13.23
CA LEU A 11 -1.70 -1.26 -14.28
C LEU A 11 -1.90 0.19 -13.81
N LEU A 12 -2.46 0.42 -12.62
CA LEU A 12 -2.60 1.77 -12.09
C LEU A 12 -1.21 2.41 -11.88
N PRO A 13 -1.05 3.73 -12.15
CA PRO A 13 0.25 4.37 -12.11
C PRO A 13 1.01 4.20 -10.79
N ILE A 14 0.29 4.17 -9.67
CA ILE A 14 0.90 3.96 -8.35
C ILE A 14 1.49 2.55 -8.18
N ASN A 15 0.81 1.52 -8.70
CA ASN A 15 1.30 0.15 -8.65
C ASN A 15 2.43 -0.07 -9.65
N GLN A 16 2.37 0.56 -10.83
CA GLN A 16 3.49 0.57 -11.77
C GLN A 16 4.74 1.20 -11.16
N VAL A 17 4.61 2.35 -10.48
CA VAL A 17 5.75 2.96 -9.77
C VAL A 17 6.25 2.06 -8.65
N ALA A 18 5.36 1.42 -7.89
CA ALA A 18 5.77 0.49 -6.85
C ALA A 18 6.54 -0.73 -7.42
N CYS A 19 6.07 -1.32 -8.52
CA CYS A 19 6.78 -2.34 -9.28
C CYS A 19 8.18 -1.88 -9.70
N LEU A 20 8.30 -0.66 -10.24
CA LEU A 20 9.59 -0.09 -10.61
C LEU A 20 10.52 0.04 -9.39
N LYS A 21 10.01 0.48 -8.24
CA LYS A 21 10.82 0.60 -7.02
C LYS A 21 11.28 -0.77 -6.49
N LEU A 22 10.44 -1.80 -6.55
CA LEU A 22 10.80 -3.17 -6.18
C LEU A 22 11.89 -3.71 -7.10
N ARG A 23 11.78 -3.50 -8.42
CA ARG A 23 12.82 -3.90 -9.38
C ARG A 23 14.15 -3.20 -9.17
N MET A 24 14.13 -1.92 -8.75
CA MET A 24 15.37 -1.17 -8.42
C MET A 24 16.15 -1.77 -7.24
N VAL A 25 15.51 -2.62 -6.42
CA VAL A 25 16.14 -3.35 -5.31
C VAL A 25 16.14 -4.86 -5.57
N GLU A 26 16.04 -5.26 -6.83
CA GLU A 26 16.12 -6.65 -7.30
C GLU A 26 15.03 -7.57 -6.72
N VAL A 27 13.93 -6.99 -6.24
CA VAL A 27 12.76 -7.73 -5.77
C VAL A 27 11.75 -7.85 -6.90
N SER A 28 11.44 -9.09 -7.29
CA SER A 28 10.34 -9.37 -8.21
C SER A 28 9.00 -9.19 -7.51
N ALA A 29 8.10 -8.42 -8.11
CA ALA A 29 6.75 -8.26 -7.58
C ALA A 29 5.95 -9.55 -7.82
N ASP A 30 5.31 -10.05 -6.77
CA ASP A 30 4.35 -11.14 -6.82
C ASP A 30 3.11 -10.68 -7.62
N PRO A 31 2.74 -11.36 -8.71
CA PRO A 31 1.59 -10.97 -9.51
C PRO A 31 0.25 -11.16 -8.79
N THR A 32 0.21 -11.88 -7.66
CA THR A 32 -1.03 -12.13 -6.89
C THR A 32 -1.33 -11.04 -5.86
N LEU A 33 -0.44 -10.06 -5.71
CA LEU A 33 -0.54 -8.99 -4.73
C LEU A 33 -0.36 -7.63 -5.41
N LEU A 34 -0.97 -6.57 -4.85
CA LEU A 34 -0.69 -5.22 -5.35
C LEU A 34 0.72 -4.79 -4.99
N ALA A 35 1.45 -4.30 -5.99
CA ALA A 35 2.84 -3.91 -5.86
C ALA A 35 3.06 -2.82 -4.79
N VAL A 36 2.09 -1.92 -4.59
CA VAL A 36 2.17 -0.89 -3.55
C VAL A 36 2.32 -1.49 -2.15
N PHE A 37 1.56 -2.54 -1.83
CA PHE A 37 1.64 -3.17 -0.51
C PHE A 37 2.89 -4.03 -0.35
N GLN A 38 3.35 -4.63 -1.46
CA GLN A 38 4.63 -5.35 -1.48
C GLN A 38 5.81 -4.41 -1.21
N LEU A 39 5.82 -3.21 -1.80
CA LEU A 39 6.83 -2.19 -1.54
C LEU A 39 6.84 -1.75 -0.08
N MET A 40 5.67 -1.58 0.53
CA MET A 40 5.54 -1.25 1.96
C MET A 40 6.09 -2.37 2.84
N LYS A 41 5.74 -3.63 2.54
CA LYS A 41 6.23 -4.79 3.28
C LYS A 41 7.75 -4.92 3.16
N TRP A 42 8.28 -4.79 1.95
CA TRP A 42 9.72 -4.76 1.72
C TRP A 42 10.38 -3.64 2.54
N GLY A 43 9.78 -2.45 2.61
CA GLY A 43 10.28 -1.35 3.43
C GLY A 43 10.43 -1.72 4.90
N ILE A 44 9.43 -2.40 5.47
CA ILE A 44 9.47 -2.90 6.85
C ILE A 44 10.64 -3.88 7.01
N ASP A 45 10.77 -4.84 6.10
CA ASP A 45 11.84 -5.86 6.15
C ASP A 45 13.24 -5.24 5.97
N ALA A 46 13.34 -4.16 5.19
CA ALA A 46 14.54 -3.36 4.99
C ALA A 46 14.83 -2.37 6.14
N GLY A 47 14.07 -2.43 7.24
CA GLY A 47 14.29 -1.64 8.46
C GLY A 47 13.81 -0.19 8.35
N VAL A 48 12.80 0.11 7.53
CA VAL A 48 12.09 1.40 7.62
C VAL A 48 11.38 1.46 8.98
N PRO A 49 11.64 2.49 9.80
CA PRO A 49 11.02 2.59 11.11
C PRO A 49 9.51 2.76 10.96
N LEU A 50 8.77 1.99 11.74
CA LEU A 50 7.33 2.13 11.86
C LEU A 50 7.01 3.05 13.04
N THR A 51 6.18 4.05 12.81
CA THR A 51 5.67 4.92 13.87
C THR A 51 4.83 4.13 14.88
N HIS A 52 4.03 3.16 14.41
CA HIS A 52 3.17 2.34 15.26
C HIS A 52 3.14 0.87 14.82
N ARG A 53 3.10 -0.06 15.79
CA ARG A 53 2.94 -1.50 15.54
C ARG A 53 1.63 -1.85 14.83
N ARG A 54 0.59 -0.99 14.96
CA ARG A 54 -0.71 -1.16 14.29
C ARG A 54 -0.58 -1.05 12.77
N THR A 55 0.36 -0.25 12.26
CA THR A 55 0.58 -0.03 10.83
C THR A 55 1.05 -1.30 10.11
N ALA A 56 1.95 -2.08 10.73
CA ALA A 56 2.34 -3.39 10.18
C ALA A 56 1.16 -4.39 10.14
N ARG A 57 0.34 -4.43 11.20
CA ARG A 57 -0.83 -5.31 11.26
C ARG A 57 -1.87 -4.94 10.21
N GLU A 58 -2.12 -3.65 10.03
CA GLU A 58 -3.05 -3.18 9.02
C GLU A 58 -2.55 -3.46 7.60
N LEU A 59 -1.24 -3.27 7.35
CA LEU A 59 -0.65 -3.63 6.07
C LEU A 59 -0.85 -5.11 5.74
N GLU A 60 -0.65 -6.01 6.72
CA GLU A 60 -0.90 -7.44 6.51
C GLU A 60 -2.37 -7.76 6.23
N ARG A 61 -3.31 -7.02 6.82
CA ARG A 61 -4.75 -7.15 6.49
C ARG A 61 -5.03 -6.71 5.06
N LEU A 62 -4.56 -5.52 4.66
CA LEU A 62 -4.74 -4.99 3.31
C LEU A 62 -4.11 -5.89 2.25
N ARG A 63 -2.96 -6.51 2.55
CA ARG A 63 -2.29 -7.46 1.65
C ARG A 63 -3.10 -8.74 1.41
N ARG A 64 -3.85 -9.18 2.42
CA ARG A 64 -4.59 -10.44 2.40
C ARG A 64 -6.08 -10.23 2.09
N ASP A 65 -6.48 -8.98 1.84
CA ASP A 65 -7.87 -8.68 1.60
C ASP A 65 -8.34 -9.30 0.29
N SER A 66 -9.55 -9.87 0.32
CA SER A 66 -10.15 -10.47 -0.87
C SER A 66 -10.53 -9.44 -1.93
N ASP A 67 -10.66 -8.16 -1.56
CA ASP A 67 -10.92 -7.04 -2.45
C ASP A 67 -9.73 -6.06 -2.43
N ALA A 68 -8.75 -6.34 -3.29
CA ALA A 68 -7.56 -5.48 -3.41
C ALA A 68 -7.91 -4.08 -3.94
N GLY A 69 -9.02 -3.92 -4.68
CA GLY A 69 -9.48 -2.64 -5.17
C GLY A 69 -9.93 -1.74 -4.03
N LYS A 70 -10.74 -2.29 -3.12
CA LYS A 70 -11.16 -1.60 -1.90
C LYS A 70 -9.98 -1.35 -0.96
N ALA A 71 -9.05 -2.29 -0.81
CA ALA A 71 -7.83 -2.11 -0.02
C ALA A 71 -6.98 -0.94 -0.55
N LEU A 72 -6.83 -0.85 -1.87
CA LEU A 72 -6.12 0.26 -2.51
C LEU A 72 -6.88 1.57 -2.34
N ALA A 73 -8.19 1.58 -2.55
CA ALA A 73 -9.03 2.76 -2.38
C ALA A 73 -8.91 3.30 -0.95
N TYR A 74 -8.96 2.44 0.06
CA TYR A 74 -8.75 2.83 1.46
C TYR A 74 -7.42 3.53 1.71
N LEU A 75 -6.33 3.00 1.14
CA LEU A 75 -5.00 3.63 1.26
C LEU A 75 -4.97 5.02 0.60
N LEU A 76 -5.70 5.20 -0.51
CA LEU A 76 -5.63 6.39 -1.36
C LEU A 76 -6.71 7.44 -1.11
N GLU A 77 -7.73 7.11 -0.31
CA GLU A 77 -8.84 8.00 -0.02
C GLU A 77 -8.38 9.12 0.93
N ASN A 78 -8.82 10.35 0.68
CA ASN A 78 -8.53 11.56 1.47
C ASN A 78 -7.03 11.90 1.63
N LEU A 79 -6.21 11.53 0.64
CA LEU A 79 -4.80 11.93 0.63
C LEU A 79 -4.62 13.45 0.50
N PRO A 80 -3.77 14.08 1.32
CA PRO A 80 -3.43 15.49 1.15
C PRO A 80 -2.72 15.70 -0.19
N GLY A 81 -3.29 16.55 -1.04
CA GLY A 81 -2.82 16.80 -2.41
C GLY A 81 -3.25 15.74 -3.44
N GLY A 82 -3.96 14.69 -3.02
CA GLY A 82 -4.52 13.67 -3.90
C GLY A 82 -3.52 12.68 -4.50
N VAL A 83 -4.05 11.68 -5.20
CA VAL A 83 -3.28 10.56 -5.78
C VAL A 83 -2.25 11.02 -6.81
N ALA A 84 -2.57 12.05 -7.60
CA ALA A 84 -1.64 12.59 -8.60
C ALA A 84 -0.38 13.21 -7.97
N HIS A 85 -0.54 13.88 -6.82
CA HIS A 85 0.59 14.43 -6.08
C HIS A 85 1.45 13.32 -5.47
N LEU A 86 0.82 12.31 -4.86
CA LEU A 86 1.51 11.14 -4.34
C LEU A 86 2.33 10.44 -5.43
N HIS A 87 1.73 10.21 -6.60
CA HIS A 87 2.39 9.57 -7.73
C HIS A 87 3.67 10.33 -8.14
N LYS A 88 3.59 11.66 -8.32
CA LYS A 88 4.75 12.50 -8.64
C LYS A 88 5.85 12.41 -7.58
N ARG A 89 5.49 12.34 -6.29
CA ARG A 89 6.46 12.17 -5.20
C ARG A 89 7.14 10.80 -5.28
N LEU A 90 6.37 9.72 -5.42
CA LEU A 90 6.90 8.36 -5.44
C LEU A 90 7.92 8.14 -6.57
N ILE A 91 7.68 8.71 -7.76
CA ILE A 91 8.64 8.62 -8.89
C ILE A 91 10.01 9.13 -8.48
N ARG A 92 10.07 10.28 -7.78
CA ARG A 92 11.31 10.99 -7.43
C ARG A 92 12.07 10.37 -6.25
N LEU A 93 11.43 9.51 -5.47
CA LEU A 93 12.02 8.95 -4.25
C LEU A 93 12.84 7.69 -4.53
N LYS A 94 13.86 7.45 -3.72
CA LYS A 94 14.54 6.14 -3.66
C LYS A 94 13.57 5.07 -3.11
N PRO A 95 13.75 3.77 -3.42
CA PRO A 95 12.83 2.71 -2.99
C PRO A 95 12.49 2.73 -1.49
N ARG A 96 13.50 2.85 -0.63
CA ARG A 96 13.31 2.92 0.83
C ARG A 96 12.47 4.12 1.27
N ALA A 97 12.70 5.29 0.68
CA ALA A 97 11.93 6.50 0.98
C ALA A 97 10.50 6.44 0.41
N ALA A 98 10.31 5.77 -0.74
CA ALA A 98 8.98 5.53 -1.30
C ALA A 98 8.17 4.59 -0.40
N ALA A 99 8.77 3.50 0.08
CA ALA A 99 8.15 2.61 1.05
C ALA A 99 7.80 3.33 2.36
N GLN A 100 8.72 4.15 2.87
CA GLN A 100 8.48 4.97 4.05
C GLN A 100 7.29 5.92 3.87
N LEU A 101 7.22 6.67 2.77
CA LEU A 101 6.11 7.58 2.51
C LEU A 101 4.76 6.85 2.47
N LEU A 102 4.70 5.68 1.84
CA LEU A 102 3.48 4.88 1.80
C LEU A 102 3.08 4.40 3.21
N LEU A 103 4.05 3.99 4.03
CA LEU A 103 3.81 3.59 5.42
C LEU A 103 3.33 4.77 6.29
N GLU A 104 3.90 5.97 6.10
CA GLU A 104 3.46 7.19 6.76
C GLU A 104 2.01 7.58 6.38
N ILE A 105 1.64 7.37 5.12
CA ILE A 105 0.26 7.57 4.65
C ILE A 105 -0.70 6.62 5.36
N LEU A 106 -0.37 5.33 5.43
CA LEU A 106 -1.19 4.35 6.14
C LEU A 106 -1.29 4.69 7.63
N ASP A 107 -0.19 5.11 8.24
CA ASP A 107 -0.13 5.55 9.63
C ASP A 107 -1.03 6.76 9.90
N MET A 108 -0.95 7.78 9.03
CA MET A 108 -1.80 8.97 9.08
C MET A 108 -3.28 8.58 8.92
N ARG A 109 -3.60 7.65 8.03
CA ARG A 109 -4.95 7.11 7.84
C ARG A 109 -5.50 6.48 9.12
N LEU A 110 -4.71 5.61 9.75
CA LEU A 110 -5.06 4.96 11.01
C LEU A 110 -5.23 5.94 12.17
N LYS A 111 -4.56 7.10 12.13
CA LYS A 111 -4.69 8.18 13.11
C LYS A 111 -5.92 9.06 12.87
N ALA A 112 -6.20 9.38 11.62
CA ALA A 112 -7.31 10.23 11.23
C ALA A 112 -8.67 9.57 11.52
N ASP A 113 -8.74 8.24 11.40
CA ASP A 113 -9.92 7.47 11.77
C ASP A 113 -9.58 6.25 12.65
N PRO A 114 -9.44 6.45 13.98
CA PRO A 114 -9.08 5.37 14.90
C PRO A 114 -10.15 4.27 15.01
N ARG A 115 -11.41 4.62 14.69
CA ARG A 115 -12.62 3.80 14.83
C ARG A 115 -13.04 3.09 13.54
N ASN A 116 -12.48 3.50 12.39
CA ASN A 116 -12.66 2.84 11.10
C ASN A 116 -11.31 2.30 10.56
N PRO A 117 -10.69 1.30 11.24
CA PRO A 117 -9.71 0.47 10.55
C PRO A 117 -10.38 -0.11 9.29
N TYR A 118 -9.59 -0.47 8.27
CA TYR A 118 -10.13 -1.04 7.03
C TYR A 118 -11.27 -2.01 7.35
N PRO A 119 -12.48 -1.81 6.81
CA PRO A 119 -13.65 -2.57 7.21
C PRO A 119 -13.43 -4.02 6.79
N GLY A 120 -12.81 -4.79 7.68
CA GLY A 120 -12.80 -6.23 7.64
C GLY A 120 -14.24 -6.65 7.74
N GLY A 121 -14.69 -7.44 6.77
CA GLY A 121 -15.97 -8.12 6.90
C GLY A 121 -15.91 -9.12 8.05
N ASP A 122 -16.08 -8.64 9.28
CA ASP A 122 -16.65 -9.44 10.36
C ASP A 122 -18.14 -9.09 10.41
N SER A 123 -18.85 -9.57 9.39
CA SER A 123 -20.26 -9.95 9.54
C SER A 123 -20.27 -11.37 10.11
N ALA A 124 -19.95 -11.50 11.39
CA ALA A 124 -20.07 -12.77 12.09
C ALA A 124 -20.45 -12.51 13.56
N PHE A 125 -21.68 -12.05 13.77
CA PHE A 125 -22.57 -12.47 14.87
C PHE A 125 -24.02 -12.27 14.42
#